data_AF-A0A8T5KWH9-F1
#
_entry.id   AF-A0A8T5KWH9-F1
#
_cell.length_a   1.000
_cell.length_b   1.000
_cell.length_c   1.000
_cell.angle_alpha   90.00
_cell.angle_beta   90.00
_cell.angle_gamma   90.00
#
_symmetry.space_group_name_H-M   'P 1'
#
loop_
_entity.id
_entity.type
_entity.pdbx_description
1 polymer ?
#
loop_
_entity_poly.entity_id
_entity_poly.type
_entity_poly.pdbx_seq_one_letter_code
_entity_poly.pdbx_strand_id
1 'polypeptide(L)'
;MIDLLYYLIKLFVFGLTFVIEFVVYVIGTKSKVSKAALYALLINGFTWPLATRFSTLESIFLVEFIVFVVEFVLIMLMFKMKWWKALLISLIANTITMILGFILLVFGF
;
A
#
# COMPACT_ATOMS: atom_id res chain seq x y z
N MET A 1 22.58 10.60 13.87
CA MET A 1 21.70 9.84 14.80
C MET A 1 20.23 10.08 14.47
N ILE A 2 19.82 11.33 14.18
CA ILE A 2 18.46 11.69 13.73
C ILE A 2 18.09 11.01 12.39
N ASP A 3 19.01 10.95 11.43
CA ASP A 3 18.73 10.32 10.12
C ASP A 3 18.48 8.82 10.24
N LEU A 4 19.25 8.12 11.09
CA LEU A 4 19.07 6.68 11.30
C LEU A 4 17.67 6.38 11.86
N LEU A 5 17.23 7.14 12.86
CA LEU A 5 15.90 7.00 13.44
C LEU A 5 14.80 7.24 12.39
N TYR A 6 14.96 8.26 11.55
CA TYR A 6 14.03 8.55 10.46
C TYR A 6 13.92 7.40 9.45
N TYR A 7 15.05 6.81 9.02
CA TYR A 7 15.02 5.65 8.13
C TYR A 7 14.39 4.42 8.78
N LEU A 8 14.65 4.19 10.08
CA LEU A 8 14.04 3.10 10.82
C LEU A 8 12.52 3.24 10.92
N ILE A 9 12.01 4.47 11.14
CA ILE A 9 10.58 4.75 11.14
C ILE A 9 9.98 4.44 9.76
N LYS A 10 10.60 4.92 8.66
CA LYS A 10 10.11 4.62 7.31
C LYS A 10 10.07 3.13 7.00
N LEU A 11 11.11 2.38 7.38
CA LEU A 11 11.14 0.93 7.21
C LEU A 11 10.07 0.23 8.05
N PHE A 12 9.84 0.70 9.28
CA PHE A 12 8.78 0.18 10.13
C PHE A 12 7.40 0.41 9.51
N VAL A 13 7.13 1.63 9.03
CA VAL A 13 5.87 1.98 8.36
C VAL A 13 5.68 1.12 7.10
N PHE A 14 6.71 0.98 6.27
CA PHE A 14 6.65 0.10 5.10
C PHE A 14 6.35 -1.36 5.47
N GLY A 15 7.00 -1.87 6.52
CA GLY A 15 6.74 -3.23 7.01
C GLY A 15 5.30 -3.40 7.50
N LEU A 16 4.75 -2.38 8.17
CA LEU A 16 3.37 -2.39 8.66
C LEU A 16 2.36 -2.33 7.50
N THR A 17 2.59 -1.48 6.50
CA THR A 17 1.81 -1.43 5.25
C THR A 17 1.81 -2.79 4.56
N PHE A 18 2.99 -3.41 4.39
CA PHE A 18 3.12 -4.73 3.79
C PHE A 18 2.29 -5.79 4.53
N VAL A 19 2.36 -5.83 5.88
CA VAL A 19 1.60 -6.81 6.68
C VAL A 19 0.10 -6.62 6.49
N ILE A 20 -0.37 -5.38 6.46
CA ILE A 20 -1.79 -5.07 6.30
C ILE A 20 -2.30 -5.44 4.92
N GLU A 21 -1.61 -5.00 3.87
CA GLU A 21 -1.99 -5.31 2.50
C GLU A 21 -1.93 -6.82 2.26
N PHE A 22 -0.94 -7.51 2.81
CA PHE A 22 -0.89 -8.97 2.80
C PHE A 22 -2.14 -9.60 3.41
N VAL A 23 -2.58 -9.17 4.60
CA VAL A 23 -3.80 -9.68 5.24
C VAL A 23 -5.03 -9.40 4.38
N VAL A 24 -5.16 -8.18 3.86
CA VAL A 24 -6.26 -7.78 2.96
C VAL A 24 -6.27 -8.66 1.71
N TYR A 25 -5.11 -8.95 1.13
CA TYR A 25 -5.01 -9.80 -0.06
C TYR A 25 -5.30 -11.26 0.25
N VAL A 26 -4.81 -11.83 1.35
CA VAL A 26 -5.14 -13.21 1.74
C VAL A 26 -6.65 -13.38 1.88
N ILE A 27 -7.31 -12.46 2.61
CA ILE A 27 -8.75 -12.52 2.87
C ILE A 27 -9.55 -12.24 1.59
N GLY A 28 -9.23 -11.16 0.88
CA GLY A 28 -9.99 -10.68 -0.27
C GLY A 28 -9.83 -11.53 -1.52
N THR A 29 -8.64 -12.09 -1.75
CA THR A 29 -8.34 -12.87 -2.96
C THR A 29 -8.60 -14.38 -2.78
N LYS A 30 -8.63 -14.88 -1.53
CA LYS A 30 -8.67 -16.32 -1.20
C LYS A 30 -7.57 -17.13 -1.89
N SER A 31 -6.43 -16.50 -2.19
CA SER A 31 -5.30 -17.14 -2.85
C SER A 31 -4.40 -17.87 -1.84
N LYS A 32 -3.44 -18.66 -2.35
CA LYS A 32 -2.42 -19.27 -1.51
C LYS A 32 -1.64 -18.18 -0.77
N VAL A 33 -1.41 -18.38 0.53
CA VAL A 33 -0.72 -17.42 1.40
C VAL A 33 0.63 -16.98 0.82
N SER A 34 1.43 -17.92 0.31
CA SER A 34 2.72 -17.61 -0.33
C SER A 34 2.59 -16.71 -1.57
N LYS A 35 1.52 -16.90 -2.36
CA LYS A 35 1.23 -16.08 -3.53
C LYS A 35 0.79 -14.67 -3.11
N ALA A 36 -0.05 -14.56 -2.09
CA ALA A 36 -0.46 -13.27 -1.54
C ALA A 36 0.73 -12.49 -0.95
N ALA A 37 1.64 -13.15 -0.23
CA ALA A 37 2.84 -12.52 0.32
C ALA A 37 3.76 -11.97 -0.78
N LEU A 38 4.04 -12.77 -1.82
CA LEU A 38 4.84 -12.32 -2.96
C LEU A 38 4.19 -11.12 -3.66
N TYR A 39 2.87 -11.15 -3.85
CA TYR A 39 2.18 -10.09 -4.56
C TYR A 39 2.07 -8.82 -3.72
N ALA A 40 1.82 -8.93 -2.40
CA ALA A 40 1.92 -7.80 -1.50
C ALA A 40 3.30 -7.13 -1.57
N LEU A 41 4.38 -7.91 -1.62
CA LEU A 41 5.74 -7.38 -1.67
C LEU A 41 6.00 -6.64 -2.99
N LEU A 42 5.59 -7.23 -4.10
CA LEU A 42 5.76 -6.65 -5.42
C LEU A 42 4.90 -5.40 -5.63
N ILE A 43 3.66 -5.43 -5.16
CA ILE A 43 2.73 -4.29 -5.26
C ILE A 43 3.26 -3.13 -4.41
N ASN A 44 3.55 -3.35 -3.13
CA ASN A 44 4.16 -2.33 -2.26
C ASN A 44 5.49 -1.81 -2.80
N GLY A 45 6.33 -2.71 -3.32
CA GLY A 45 7.62 -2.36 -3.93
C GLY A 45 7.47 -1.48 -5.17
N PHE A 46 6.32 -1.51 -5.83
CA PHE A 46 6.02 -0.64 -6.98
C PHE A 46 5.31 0.66 -6.55
N THR A 47 4.33 0.57 -5.65
CA THR A 47 3.53 1.72 -5.22
C THR A 47 4.31 2.66 -4.29
N TRP A 48 5.26 2.17 -3.49
CA TRP A 48 6.02 3.02 -2.59
C TRP A 48 6.97 4.01 -3.30
N PRO A 49 7.81 3.59 -4.28
CA PRO A 49 8.57 4.54 -5.09
C PRO A 49 7.66 5.53 -5.84
N LEU A 50 6.49 5.08 -6.28
CA LEU A 50 5.49 5.92 -6.95
C LEU A 50 4.96 7.01 -6.02
N ALA A 51 4.53 6.63 -4.81
CA ALA A 51 4.08 7.56 -3.77
C ALA A 51 5.18 8.56 -3.41
N THR A 52 6.42 8.09 -3.29
CA THR A 52 7.59 8.95 -2.99
C THR A 52 7.92 9.90 -4.13
N ARG A 53 7.73 9.48 -5.38
CA ARG A 53 7.98 10.34 -6.55
C ARG A 53 6.94 11.44 -6.66
N PHE A 54 5.68 11.13 -6.36
CA PHE A 54 4.56 12.06 -6.45
C PHE A 54 4.26 12.81 -5.15
N SER A 55 4.94 12.52 -4.05
CA SER A 55 4.77 13.27 -2.79
C SER A 55 5.12 14.75 -2.88
N THR A 56 5.76 15.17 -3.97
CA THR A 56 6.01 16.59 -4.31
C THR A 56 4.77 17.32 -4.84
N LEU A 57 3.70 16.59 -5.18
CA LEU A 57 2.43 17.17 -5.56
C LEU A 57 1.77 17.80 -4.33
N GLU A 58 1.13 18.96 -4.51
CA GLU A 58 0.52 19.73 -3.42
C GLU A 58 -0.65 19.01 -2.72
N SER A 59 -1.20 17.96 -3.33
CA SER A 59 -2.36 17.24 -2.81
C SER A 59 -2.03 15.78 -2.51
N ILE A 60 -2.02 15.44 -1.21
CA ILE A 60 -1.90 14.06 -0.72
C ILE A 60 -3.01 13.16 -1.30
N PHE A 61 -4.22 13.69 -1.49
CA PHE A 61 -5.33 12.95 -2.09
C PHE A 61 -5.04 12.54 -3.53
N LEU A 62 -4.28 13.35 -4.27
CA LEU A 62 -3.91 13.02 -5.64
C LEU A 62 -2.84 11.93 -5.69
N VAL A 63 -1.89 11.93 -4.73
CA VAL A 63 -0.90 10.86 -4.57
C VAL A 63 -1.60 9.55 -4.24
N GLU A 64 -2.49 9.56 -3.25
CA GLU A 64 -3.26 8.37 -2.86
C GLU A 64 -4.13 7.85 -4.00
N PHE A 65 -4.77 8.75 -4.77
CA PHE A 65 -5.56 8.34 -5.94
C PHE A 65 -4.70 7.65 -7.00
N ILE A 66 -3.51 8.17 -7.31
CA ILE A 66 -2.58 7.54 -8.27
C ILE A 66 -2.14 6.16 -7.75
N VAL A 67 -1.76 6.08 -6.48
CA VAL A 67 -1.34 4.83 -5.83
C VAL A 67 -2.48 3.81 -5.89
N PHE A 68 -3.69 4.20 -5.49
CA PHE A 68 -4.90 3.38 -5.55
C PHE A 68 -5.17 2.85 -6.96
N VAL A 69 -5.11 3.71 -7.99
CA VAL A 69 -5.36 3.28 -9.39
C VAL A 69 -4.31 2.25 -9.82
N VAL A 70 -3.04 2.48 -9.50
CA VAL A 70 -1.96 1.54 -9.83
C VAL A 70 -2.12 0.22 -9.06
N GLU A 71 -2.39 0.28 -7.77
CA GLU A 71 -2.60 -0.89 -6.93
C GLU A 71 -3.78 -1.72 -7.43
N PHE A 72 -4.91 -1.08 -7.76
CA PHE A 72 -6.07 -1.70 -8.39
C PHE A 72 -5.69 -2.49 -9.66
N VAL A 73 -4.95 -1.87 -10.57
CA VAL A 73 -4.52 -2.51 -11.82
C VAL A 73 -3.60 -3.70 -11.52
N LEU A 74 -2.64 -3.55 -10.61
CA LEU A 74 -1.72 -4.61 -10.24
C LEU A 74 -2.45 -5.80 -9.59
N ILE A 75 -3.35 -5.56 -8.64
CA ILE A 75 -4.17 -6.61 -8.01
C ILE A 75 -4.96 -7.37 -9.08
N MET A 76 -5.61 -6.63 -9.99
CA MET A 76 -6.40 -7.23 -11.07
C MET A 76 -5.55 -8.16 -11.94
N LEU A 77 -4.37 -7.69 -12.37
CA LEU A 77 -3.46 -8.44 -13.24
C LEU A 77 -2.81 -9.64 -12.53
N MET A 78 -2.26 -9.43 -11.33
CA MET A 78 -1.49 -10.44 -10.61
C MET A 78 -2.40 -11.56 -10.10
N PHE A 79 -3.54 -11.21 -9.49
CA PHE A 79 -4.49 -12.20 -9.00
C PHE A 79 -5.46 -12.71 -10.08
N LYS A 80 -5.41 -12.18 -11.31
CA LYS A 80 -6.28 -12.56 -12.44
C LYS A 80 -7.76 -12.54 -12.05
N MET A 81 -8.20 -11.42 -11.47
CA MET A 81 -9.56 -11.29 -10.94
C MET A 81 -10.39 -10.23 -11.66
N LYS A 82 -11.70 -10.24 -11.42
CA LYS A 82 -12.63 -9.26 -11.99
C LYS A 82 -12.35 -7.86 -11.43
N TRP A 83 -12.49 -6.84 -12.28
CA TRP A 83 -12.21 -5.44 -11.95
C TRP A 83 -12.90 -4.98 -10.67
N TRP A 84 -14.18 -5.29 -10.47
CA TRP A 84 -14.93 -4.85 -9.29
C TRP A 84 -14.40 -5.45 -7.98
N LYS A 85 -13.85 -6.68 -8.01
CA LYS A 85 -13.21 -7.29 -6.84
C LYS A 85 -11.88 -6.62 -6.55
N ALA A 86 -11.06 -6.43 -7.58
CA ALA A 86 -9.76 -5.77 -7.44
C ALA A 86 -9.92 -4.34 -6.92
N LEU A 87 -10.93 -3.62 -7.43
CA LEU A 87 -11.26 -2.27 -6.99
C LEU A 87 -11.62 -2.23 -5.50
N LEU A 88 -12.49 -3.14 -5.05
CA LEU A 88 -12.89 -3.22 -3.65
C LEU A 88 -11.72 -3.58 -2.73
N ILE A 89 -10.87 -4.53 -3.15
CA ILE A 89 -9.67 -4.92 -2.38
C ILE A 89 -8.68 -3.76 -2.29
N SER A 90 -8.37 -3.10 -3.42
CA SER A 90 -7.48 -1.93 -3.44
C SER A 90 -8.06 -0.79 -2.61
N LEU A 91 -9.37 -0.57 -2.64
CA LEU A 91 -10.01 0.50 -1.87
C LEU A 91 -9.86 0.25 -0.37
N ILE A 92 -10.10 -0.99 0.07
CA ILE A 92 -9.92 -1.39 1.47
C ILE A 92 -8.44 -1.26 1.89
N ALA A 93 -7.52 -1.80 1.09
CA ALA A 93 -6.09 -1.74 1.36
C ALA A 93 -5.61 -0.29 1.49
N ASN A 94 -5.84 0.53 0.45
CA ASN A 94 -5.44 1.93 0.41
C ASN A 94 -6.12 2.77 1.50
N THR A 95 -7.39 2.51 1.84
CA THR A 95 -8.06 3.24 2.94
C THR A 95 -7.40 2.93 4.29
N ILE A 96 -7.07 1.67 4.57
CA ILE A 96 -6.41 1.30 5.83
C ILE A 96 -5.02 1.94 5.91
N THR A 97 -4.26 1.93 4.82
CA THR A 97 -2.90 2.48 4.78
C THR A 97 -2.92 4.02 4.82
N MET A 98 -3.90 4.67 4.20
CA MET A 98 -4.14 6.11 4.32
C MET A 98 -4.46 6.51 5.77
N ILE A 99 -5.33 5.75 6.46
CA ILE A 99 -5.64 6.00 7.89
C ILE A 99 -4.37 5.89 8.73
N LEU A 100 -3.51 4.92 8.45
CA LEU A 100 -2.22 4.79 9.14
C LEU A 100 -1.29 5.95 8.86
N GLY A 101 -1.18 6.38 7.61
CA GLY A 101 -0.42 7.58 7.24
C GLY A 101 -0.91 8.81 8.01
N PHE A 102 -2.23 8.99 8.11
CA PHE A 102 -2.84 10.09 8.86
C PHE A 102 -2.55 9.99 10.36
N ILE A 103 -2.67 8.80 10.96
CA ILE A 103 -2.34 8.56 12.37
C ILE A 103 -0.87 8.94 12.64
N LEU A 104 0.07 8.45 11.81
CA LEU A 104 1.49 8.74 11.98
C LEU A 104 1.79 10.24 11.91
N LEU A 105 1.16 10.94 10.94
CA LEU A 105 1.27 12.39 10.80
C LEU A 105 0.76 13.12 12.04
N VAL A 106 -0.39 12.71 12.60
CA VAL A 106 -0.96 13.31 13.83
C VAL A 106 -0.03 13.11 15.04
N PHE A 107 0.63 11.96 15.14
CA PHE A 107 1.57 11.65 16.22
C PHE A 107 2.99 12.19 15.99
N GLY A 108 3.23 12.92 14.89
CA GLY A 108 4.50 13.59 14.61
C GLY A 108 5.62 12.67 14.12
N PHE A 109 5.26 11.56 13.48
CA PHE A 109 6.18 10.60 12.88
C PHE A 109 6.29 10.74 11.35
#